data_AF-A0A8H4JP52-F1
#
_entry.id   AF-A0A8H4JP52-F1
#
_cell.length_a   1.000
_cell.length_b   1.000
_cell.length_c   1.000
_cell.angle_alpha   90.00
_cell.angle_beta   90.00
_cell.angle_gamma   90.00
#
_symmetry.space_group_name_H-M   'P 1'
#
loop_
_entity.id
_entity.type
_entity.pdbx_description
1 polymer ?
#
loop_
_entity_poly.entity_id
_entity_poly.type
_entity_poly.pdbx_seq_one_letter_code
_entity_poly.pdbx_strand_id
1 'polypeptide(L)'
;MSVRVANLHTHDWDAPVPPPQNAELQVHLPQPEPSLPRVLEPLPFPTGIIENLKHVVAYADQAGYLVNYAHERFNQLDTDFHLQGKVIEERNAAVVQLKQEVKQLGDDLTVEKAKVADLTKRLDEARATYEAKLKEKDEEIKKDEDQIKKDKGHDIDDHNTIDRLAAQLEYERASKAEVQKNLDQTKTALAAAEASLTTAGASIANLTTRVASLEAELEVEKKDIDKLQKETKDKTDRISQLENNNADLQSKLNGALQDGKNKQDQINAKDSTIRDQSTRIDNLAKESNAKSITINNLQSLINNLQQQIRNLQSTPVFKFKCNIKCQVPSNREIAVDLTNGGGASTPVQCYSLVNNYNQTWDIYSIAGRNNVVVIKNTRNNYVLWSAGRNQKARCDPGKDTSDQAAQWELEGTTLDSLNSNTVFKIQNMKYGMYLDLQQGNPANYTPFLTWDGNNGLNQKFKISKH
;
A
#
# COMPACT_ATOMS: atom_id res chain seq x y z
N MET A 1 -92.84 -64.46 42.07
CA MET A 1 -92.59 -65.72 42.80
C MET A 1 -92.99 -65.49 44.25
N SER A 2 -94.19 -65.90 44.63
CA SER A 2 -94.47 -67.13 45.40
C SER A 2 -93.95 -67.02 46.85
N VAL A 3 -94.86 -66.85 47.83
CA VAL A 3 -95.23 -67.89 48.85
C VAL A 3 -94.29 -67.80 50.08
N ARG A 4 -94.68 -67.90 51.37
CA ARG A 4 -95.94 -68.07 52.12
C ARG A 4 -95.60 -67.87 53.63
N VAL A 5 -96.60 -67.42 54.39
CA VAL A 5 -97.17 -67.97 55.65
C VAL A 5 -96.27 -68.21 56.88
N ALA A 6 -96.68 -67.60 58.00
CA ALA A 6 -96.72 -68.21 59.34
C ALA A 6 -98.03 -67.71 60.02
N ASN A 7 -99.14 -68.46 60.04
CA ASN A 7 -99.53 -69.51 60.99
C ASN A 7 -99.34 -69.17 62.48
N LEU A 8 -100.20 -68.28 63.01
CA LEU A 8 -100.51 -68.19 64.45
C LEU A 8 -101.35 -69.41 64.86
N HIS A 9 -100.84 -70.22 65.79
CA HIS A 9 -101.61 -71.30 66.42
C HIS A 9 -102.07 -70.82 67.80
N THR A 10 -103.38 -70.67 67.95
CA THR A 10 -104.09 -70.50 69.22
C THR A 10 -104.41 -71.87 69.81
N HIS A 11 -104.11 -72.10 71.08
CA HIS A 11 -104.54 -73.29 71.81
C HIS A 11 -105.76 -72.94 72.66
N ASP A 12 -106.94 -73.37 72.22
CA ASP A 12 -108.14 -73.47 73.07
C ASP A 12 -108.02 -74.73 73.95
N TRP A 13 -108.35 -74.57 75.23
CA TRP A 13 -108.32 -75.62 76.25
C TRP A 13 -109.77 -75.84 76.72
N ASP A 14 -110.41 -76.92 76.28
CA ASP A 14 -111.73 -77.33 76.79
C ASP A 14 -111.58 -78.10 78.11
N ALA A 15 -112.40 -77.74 79.11
CA ALA A 15 -112.41 -78.39 80.42
C ALA A 15 -113.19 -79.74 80.39
N PRO A 16 -112.75 -80.77 81.15
CA PRO A 16 -113.40 -82.08 81.16
C PRO A 16 -114.72 -82.10 81.95
N VAL A 17 -115.72 -82.81 81.40
CA VAL A 17 -117.06 -83.03 81.98
C VAL A 17 -116.98 -84.00 83.19
N PRO A 18 -117.73 -83.77 84.29
CA PRO A 18 -117.73 -84.64 85.46
C PRO A 18 -118.52 -85.96 85.26
N PRO A 19 -118.24 -87.02 86.05
CA PRO A 19 -118.81 -88.36 85.85
C PRO A 19 -120.27 -88.49 86.36
N PRO A 20 -121.07 -89.44 85.82
CA PRO A 20 -122.46 -89.65 86.22
C PRO A 20 -122.58 -90.24 87.64
N GLN A 21 -123.57 -89.75 88.38
CA GLN A 21 -123.85 -90.08 89.77
C GLN A 21 -124.60 -91.42 89.88
N ASN A 22 -124.16 -92.29 90.79
CA ASN A 22 -124.63 -93.66 90.98
C ASN A 22 -126.11 -93.75 91.41
N ALA A 23 -126.86 -94.69 90.83
CA ALA A 23 -128.23 -95.02 91.19
C ALA A 23 -128.29 -95.83 92.49
N GLU A 24 -129.09 -95.38 93.46
CA GLU A 24 -129.32 -96.07 94.74
C GLU A 24 -130.27 -97.27 94.57
N LEU A 25 -129.86 -98.42 95.09
CA LEU A 25 -130.58 -99.69 95.05
C LEU A 25 -131.56 -99.76 96.25
N GLN A 26 -132.88 -99.82 95.99
CA GLN A 26 -133.89 -99.93 97.06
C GLN A 26 -133.89 -101.34 97.69
N VAL A 27 -133.55 -101.42 98.98
CA VAL A 27 -133.61 -102.64 99.79
C VAL A 27 -135.00 -102.75 100.43
N HIS A 28 -135.77 -103.77 100.08
CA HIS A 28 -137.05 -104.09 100.73
C HIS A 28 -136.82 -105.05 101.92
N LEU A 29 -137.30 -104.66 103.11
CA LEU A 29 -137.38 -105.54 104.27
C LEU A 29 -138.55 -106.52 104.10
N PRO A 30 -138.42 -107.80 104.51
CA PRO A 30 -139.47 -108.79 104.38
C PRO A 30 -140.70 -108.42 105.22
N GLN A 31 -141.87 -108.37 104.60
CA GLN A 31 -143.14 -108.12 105.29
C GLN A 31 -143.58 -109.33 106.12
N PRO A 32 -144.13 -109.13 107.34
CA PRO A 32 -144.67 -110.21 108.14
C PRO A 32 -145.96 -110.74 107.50
N GLU A 33 -145.94 -112.01 107.08
CA GLU A 33 -147.15 -112.71 106.66
C GLU A 33 -148.10 -112.91 107.86
N PRO A 34 -149.43 -112.83 107.69
CA PRO A 34 -150.38 -112.98 108.77
C PRO A 34 -150.26 -114.38 109.38
N SER A 35 -150.05 -114.46 110.69
CA SER A 35 -150.21 -115.71 111.42
C SER A 35 -151.63 -116.25 111.17
N LEU A 36 -151.74 -117.54 110.76
CA LEU A 36 -153.01 -118.22 110.56
C LEU A 36 -154.00 -117.91 111.70
N PRO A 37 -155.28 -117.63 111.40
CA PRO A 37 -156.28 -117.27 112.40
C PRO A 37 -156.35 -118.34 113.50
N ARG A 38 -156.20 -117.91 114.76
CA ARG A 38 -156.40 -118.79 115.92
C ARG A 38 -157.88 -119.16 115.99
N VAL A 39 -158.19 -120.44 115.83
CA VAL A 39 -159.52 -121.00 116.08
C VAL A 39 -159.82 -120.78 117.57
N LEU A 40 -160.70 -119.81 117.87
CA LEU A 40 -161.15 -119.42 119.22
C LEU A 40 -162.52 -120.01 119.57
N GLU A 41 -163.13 -120.79 118.67
CA GLU A 41 -164.33 -121.55 119.00
C GLU A 41 -163.95 -122.79 119.82
N PRO A 42 -164.70 -123.11 120.89
CA PRO A 42 -164.45 -124.31 121.69
C PRO A 42 -164.58 -125.52 120.78
N LEU A 43 -163.51 -126.32 120.71
CA LEU A 43 -163.48 -127.60 120.00
C LEU A 43 -164.75 -128.38 120.37
N PRO A 44 -165.60 -128.74 119.39
CA PRO A 44 -166.73 -129.58 119.65
C PRO A 44 -166.14 -130.96 119.95
N PHE A 45 -165.83 -131.22 121.21
CA PHE A 45 -165.40 -132.53 121.63
C PHE A 45 -166.52 -133.48 121.25
N PRO A 46 -166.25 -134.40 120.32
CA PRO A 46 -167.30 -135.23 119.81
C PRO A 46 -167.74 -136.21 120.88
N THR A 47 -169.02 -136.17 121.23
CA THR A 47 -169.61 -137.02 122.27
C THR A 47 -169.81 -138.46 121.78
N GLY A 48 -169.43 -138.76 120.53
CA GLY A 48 -169.46 -140.10 119.92
C GLY A 48 -168.16 -140.51 119.22
N ILE A 49 -167.90 -141.82 119.17
CA ILE A 49 -166.70 -142.45 118.59
C ILE A 49 -166.42 -142.05 117.14
N ILE A 50 -167.46 -141.87 116.32
CA ILE A 50 -167.31 -141.63 114.88
C ILE A 50 -166.73 -140.24 114.58
N GLU A 51 -167.15 -139.21 115.33
CA GLU A 51 -166.65 -137.86 115.11
C GLU A 51 -165.21 -137.69 115.63
N ASN A 52 -164.81 -138.42 116.68
CA ASN A 52 -163.43 -138.45 117.16
C ASN A 52 -162.46 -138.99 116.09
N LEU A 53 -162.87 -140.06 115.38
CA LEU A 53 -162.08 -140.60 114.28
C LEU A 53 -161.93 -139.62 113.11
N LYS A 54 -162.99 -138.86 112.76
CA LYS A 54 -162.92 -137.83 111.71
C LYS A 54 -161.97 -136.70 112.08
N HIS A 55 -161.99 -136.25 113.33
CA HIS A 55 -161.14 -135.16 113.80
C HIS A 55 -159.66 -135.56 113.90
N VAL A 56 -159.37 -136.81 114.30
CA VAL A 56 -158.00 -137.36 114.32
C VAL A 56 -157.43 -137.46 112.90
N VAL A 57 -158.24 -137.91 111.93
CA VAL A 57 -157.81 -137.98 110.52
C VAL A 57 -157.53 -136.58 109.96
N ALA A 58 -158.41 -135.60 110.19
CA ALA A 58 -158.19 -134.23 109.74
C ALA A 58 -156.95 -133.57 110.36
N TYR A 59 -156.70 -133.81 111.65
CA TYR A 59 -155.52 -133.28 112.34
C TYR A 59 -154.21 -133.93 111.83
N ALA A 60 -154.21 -135.24 111.60
CA ALA A 60 -153.06 -135.94 111.02
C ALA A 60 -152.74 -135.45 109.59
N ASP A 61 -153.78 -135.17 108.79
CA ASP A 61 -153.62 -134.64 107.44
C ASP A 61 -153.06 -133.20 107.45
N GLN A 62 -153.57 -132.36 108.35
CA GLN A 62 -153.05 -130.99 108.56
C GLN A 62 -151.61 -130.99 109.07
N ALA A 63 -151.27 -131.89 110.00
CA ALA A 63 -149.91 -132.06 110.49
C ALA A 63 -148.97 -132.55 109.37
N GLY A 64 -149.42 -133.50 108.54
CA GLY A 64 -148.67 -133.97 107.36
C GLY A 64 -148.41 -132.86 106.34
N TYR A 65 -149.41 -132.02 106.07
CA TYR A 65 -149.26 -130.86 105.19
C TYR A 65 -148.24 -129.85 105.73
N LEU A 66 -148.31 -129.51 107.02
CA LEU A 66 -147.38 -128.58 107.66
C LEU A 66 -145.93 -129.10 107.67
N VAL A 67 -145.75 -130.41 107.88
CA VAL A 67 -144.43 -131.06 107.81
C VAL A 67 -143.86 -130.99 106.40
N ASN A 68 -144.66 -131.31 105.37
CA ASN A 68 -144.22 -131.19 103.97
C ASN A 68 -143.91 -129.74 103.60
N TYR A 69 -144.76 -128.78 103.99
CA TYR A 69 -144.50 -127.36 103.76
C TYR A 69 -143.20 -126.90 104.42
N ALA A 70 -142.96 -127.28 105.68
CA ALA A 70 -141.71 -126.96 106.38
C ALA A 70 -140.49 -127.61 105.71
N HIS A 71 -140.61 -128.85 105.24
CA HIS A 71 -139.54 -129.57 104.54
C HIS A 71 -139.21 -128.93 103.19
N GLU A 72 -140.22 -128.61 102.38
CA GLU A 72 -140.04 -127.89 101.12
C GLU A 72 -139.41 -126.52 101.36
N ARG A 73 -139.87 -125.80 102.38
CA ARG A 73 -139.34 -124.46 102.68
C ARG A 73 -137.90 -124.50 103.19
N PHE A 74 -137.54 -125.52 103.98
CA PHE A 74 -136.16 -125.75 104.41
C PHE A 74 -135.25 -126.04 103.21
N ASN A 75 -135.65 -126.97 102.33
CA ASN A 75 -134.86 -127.31 101.15
C ASN A 75 -134.68 -126.12 100.20
N GLN A 76 -135.70 -125.26 100.06
CA GLN A 76 -135.60 -124.04 99.28
C GLN A 76 -134.63 -123.04 99.90
N LEU A 77 -134.68 -122.86 101.23
CA LEU A 77 -133.77 -121.97 101.96
C LEU A 77 -132.31 -122.48 101.91
N ASP A 78 -132.10 -123.78 102.03
CA ASP A 78 -130.78 -124.42 101.94
C ASP A 78 -130.18 -124.25 100.54
N THR A 79 -131.00 -124.44 99.50
CA THR A 79 -130.61 -124.19 98.10
C THR A 79 -130.22 -122.72 97.90
N ASP A 80 -131.05 -121.78 98.39
CA ASP A 80 -130.76 -120.34 98.30
C ASP A 80 -129.50 -119.96 99.08
N PHE A 81 -129.26 -120.55 100.25
CA PHE A 81 -128.06 -120.30 101.06
C PHE A 81 -126.79 -120.77 100.34
N HIS A 82 -126.82 -121.96 99.73
CA HIS A 82 -125.70 -122.45 98.91
C HIS A 82 -125.48 -121.60 97.66
N LEU A 83 -126.55 -121.09 97.03
CA LEU A 83 -126.45 -120.18 95.90
C LEU A 83 -125.81 -118.85 96.31
N GLN A 84 -126.23 -118.27 97.45
CA GLN A 84 -125.62 -117.07 98.01
C GLN A 84 -124.16 -117.28 98.40
N GLY A 85 -123.81 -118.44 98.96
CA GLY A 85 -122.43 -118.82 99.25
C GLY A 85 -121.54 -118.78 98.00
N LYS A 86 -122.02 -119.35 96.88
CA LYS A 86 -121.31 -119.26 95.58
C LYS A 86 -121.19 -117.83 95.07
N VAL A 87 -122.25 -117.03 95.16
CA VAL A 87 -122.20 -115.61 94.74
C VAL A 87 -121.18 -114.83 95.57
N ILE A 88 -121.09 -115.08 96.89
CA ILE A 88 -120.09 -114.44 97.76
C ILE A 88 -118.67 -114.86 97.37
N GLU A 89 -118.44 -116.15 97.10
CA GLU A 89 -117.13 -116.63 96.63
C GLU A 89 -116.72 -115.97 95.30
N GLU A 90 -117.64 -115.91 94.32
CA GLU A 90 -117.41 -115.24 93.03
C GLU A 90 -117.12 -113.75 93.21
N ARG A 91 -117.88 -113.05 94.07
CA ARG A 91 -117.66 -111.63 94.36
C ARG A 91 -116.33 -111.39 95.07
N ASN A 92 -115.93 -112.25 96.00
CA ASN A 92 -114.65 -112.16 96.67
C ASN A 92 -113.48 -112.40 95.69
N ALA A 93 -113.62 -113.36 94.78
CA ALA A 93 -112.64 -113.58 93.72
C ALA A 93 -112.50 -112.34 92.81
N ALA A 94 -113.61 -111.71 92.43
CA ALA A 94 -113.62 -110.48 91.65
C ALA A 94 -112.97 -109.31 92.41
N VAL A 95 -113.22 -109.16 93.72
CA VAL A 95 -112.58 -108.14 94.56
C VAL A 95 -111.07 -108.34 94.63
N VAL A 96 -110.58 -109.58 94.72
CA VAL A 96 -109.15 -109.88 94.69
C VAL A 96 -108.53 -109.48 93.35
N GLN A 97 -109.17 -109.81 92.23
CA GLN A 97 -108.70 -109.41 90.89
C GLN A 97 -108.68 -107.88 90.73
N LEU A 98 -109.75 -107.18 91.10
CA LEU A 98 -109.81 -105.72 91.03
C LEU A 98 -108.73 -105.05 91.89
N LYS A 99 -108.42 -105.61 93.07
CA LYS A 99 -107.31 -105.11 93.90
C LYS A 99 -105.95 -105.30 93.23
N GLN A 100 -105.74 -106.42 92.52
CA GLN A 100 -104.52 -106.65 91.76
C GLN A 100 -104.41 -105.67 90.58
N GLU A 101 -105.50 -105.43 89.85
CA GLU A 101 -105.54 -104.50 88.73
C GLU A 101 -105.31 -103.05 89.17
N VAL A 102 -105.93 -102.61 90.26
CA VAL A 102 -105.70 -101.27 90.86
C VAL A 102 -104.23 -101.11 91.27
N LYS A 103 -103.62 -102.15 91.84
CA LYS A 103 -102.19 -102.12 92.18
C LYS A 103 -101.33 -101.98 90.93
N GLN A 104 -101.58 -102.80 89.90
CA GLN A 104 -100.84 -102.75 88.64
C GLN A 104 -100.94 -101.38 87.97
N LEU A 105 -102.14 -100.80 87.88
CA LEU A 105 -102.36 -99.45 87.34
C LEU A 105 -101.64 -98.36 88.17
N GLY A 106 -101.56 -98.53 89.48
CA GLY A 106 -100.80 -97.63 90.36
C GLY A 106 -99.29 -97.70 90.11
N ASP A 107 -98.76 -98.90 89.91
CA ASP A 107 -97.36 -99.13 89.58
C ASP A 107 -97.04 -98.57 88.17
N ASP A 108 -97.90 -98.82 87.18
CA ASP A 108 -97.77 -98.30 85.81
C ASP A 108 -97.84 -96.76 85.77
N LEU A 109 -98.76 -96.14 86.53
CA LEU A 109 -98.85 -94.69 86.65
C LEU A 109 -97.57 -94.08 87.26
N THR A 110 -96.94 -94.78 88.20
CA THR A 110 -95.69 -94.34 88.81
C THR A 110 -94.54 -94.37 87.79
N VAL A 111 -94.47 -95.42 86.97
CA VAL A 111 -93.50 -95.54 85.87
C VAL A 111 -93.71 -94.45 84.82
N GLU A 112 -94.95 -94.21 84.38
CA GLU A 112 -95.23 -93.17 83.39
C GLU A 112 -94.95 -91.76 83.91
N LYS A 113 -95.23 -91.47 85.19
CA LYS A 113 -94.81 -90.21 85.82
C LYS A 113 -93.29 -90.04 85.81
N ALA A 114 -92.53 -91.10 86.06
CA ALA A 114 -91.07 -91.05 85.99
C ALA A 114 -90.57 -90.80 84.55
N LYS A 115 -91.19 -91.41 83.54
CA LYS A 115 -90.86 -91.14 82.13
C LYS A 115 -91.17 -89.69 81.73
N VAL A 116 -92.31 -89.15 82.15
CA VAL A 116 -92.68 -87.74 81.89
C VAL A 116 -91.67 -86.80 82.55
N ALA A 117 -91.24 -87.08 83.77
CA ALA A 117 -90.20 -86.29 84.45
C ALA A 117 -88.85 -86.34 83.69
N ASP A 118 -88.40 -87.52 83.23
CA ASP A 118 -87.17 -87.67 82.45
C ASP A 118 -87.24 -86.93 81.10
N LEU A 119 -88.36 -87.08 80.37
CA LEU A 119 -88.57 -86.37 79.10
C LEU A 119 -88.62 -84.85 79.28
N THR A 120 -89.25 -84.38 80.36
CA THR A 120 -89.30 -82.94 80.69
C THR A 120 -87.89 -82.41 80.93
N LYS A 121 -87.09 -83.12 81.73
CA LYS A 121 -85.68 -82.77 81.98
C LYS A 121 -84.85 -82.73 80.69
N ARG A 122 -84.98 -83.75 79.83
CA ARG A 122 -84.28 -83.77 78.53
C ARG A 122 -84.72 -82.64 77.60
N LEU A 123 -86.00 -82.27 77.63
CA LEU A 123 -86.51 -81.16 76.84
C LEU A 123 -85.93 -79.83 77.31
N ASP A 124 -85.85 -79.61 78.62
CA ASP A 124 -85.27 -78.40 79.20
C ASP A 124 -83.77 -78.31 78.93
N GLU A 125 -83.02 -79.43 79.08
CA GLU A 125 -81.60 -79.51 78.73
C GLU A 125 -81.36 -79.23 77.24
N ALA A 126 -82.20 -79.80 76.35
CA ALA A 126 -82.13 -79.54 74.92
C ALA A 126 -82.41 -78.06 74.61
N ARG A 127 -83.44 -77.46 75.21
CA ARG A 127 -83.77 -76.04 75.05
C ARG A 127 -82.61 -75.15 75.51
N ALA A 128 -82.06 -75.39 76.68
CA ALA A 128 -80.91 -74.64 77.20
C ALA A 128 -79.69 -74.76 76.27
N THR A 129 -79.43 -75.97 75.76
CA THR A 129 -78.33 -76.20 74.80
C THR A 129 -78.54 -75.46 73.49
N TYR A 130 -79.75 -75.49 72.94
CA TYR A 130 -80.08 -74.75 71.71
C TYR A 130 -79.99 -73.24 71.92
N GLU A 131 -80.48 -72.71 73.04
CA GLU A 131 -80.40 -71.29 73.36
C GLU A 131 -78.95 -70.83 73.50
N ALA A 132 -78.07 -71.63 74.12
CA ALA A 132 -76.65 -71.34 74.22
C ALA A 132 -75.97 -71.31 72.84
N LYS A 133 -76.26 -72.29 71.97
CA LYS A 133 -75.75 -72.31 70.58
C LYS A 133 -76.27 -71.13 69.75
N LEU A 134 -77.49 -70.69 70.01
CA LEU A 134 -78.08 -69.55 69.31
C LEU A 134 -77.35 -68.26 69.69
N LYS A 135 -77.05 -68.07 70.98
CA LYS A 135 -76.22 -66.95 71.46
C LYS A 135 -74.81 -66.98 70.87
N GLU A 136 -74.17 -68.16 70.84
CA GLU A 136 -72.83 -68.30 70.23
C GLU A 136 -72.84 -67.94 68.73
N LYS A 137 -73.87 -68.38 68.00
CA LYS A 137 -74.04 -68.03 66.58
C LYS A 137 -74.34 -66.56 66.36
N ASP A 138 -75.14 -65.94 67.22
CA ASP A 138 -75.40 -64.50 67.15
C ASP A 138 -74.13 -63.67 67.42
N GLU A 139 -73.27 -64.12 68.35
CA GLU A 139 -71.96 -63.49 68.59
C GLU A 139 -71.01 -63.66 67.40
N GLU A 140 -70.98 -64.82 66.76
CA GLU A 140 -70.21 -65.09 65.54
C GLU A 140 -70.70 -64.21 64.37
N ILE A 141 -72.02 -64.15 64.14
CA ILE A 141 -72.63 -63.28 63.11
C ILE A 141 -72.25 -61.83 63.36
N LYS A 142 -72.34 -61.35 64.60
CA LYS A 142 -71.99 -59.98 64.94
C LYS A 142 -70.51 -59.69 64.67
N LYS A 143 -69.62 -60.63 65.00
CA LYS A 143 -68.18 -60.50 64.72
C LYS A 143 -67.92 -60.46 63.22
N ASP A 144 -68.58 -61.30 62.45
CA ASP A 144 -68.47 -61.32 60.99
C ASP A 144 -69.04 -60.04 60.36
N GLU A 145 -70.18 -59.53 60.85
CA GLU A 145 -70.75 -58.25 60.41
C GLU A 145 -69.81 -57.07 60.67
N ASP A 146 -69.19 -57.03 61.85
CA ASP A 146 -68.23 -55.98 62.21
C ASP A 146 -66.96 -56.09 61.36
N GLN A 147 -66.49 -57.31 61.08
CA GLN A 147 -65.35 -57.56 60.19
C GLN A 147 -65.66 -57.14 58.74
N ILE A 148 -66.83 -57.50 58.20
CA ILE A 148 -67.27 -57.11 56.85
C ILE A 148 -67.37 -55.59 56.74
N LYS A 149 -67.87 -54.89 57.76
CA LYS A 149 -67.91 -53.41 57.77
C LYS A 149 -66.51 -52.82 57.74
N LYS A 150 -65.58 -53.38 58.51
CA LYS A 150 -64.19 -52.95 58.53
C LYS A 150 -63.51 -53.16 57.18
N ASP A 151 -63.68 -54.34 56.58
CA ASP A 151 -63.10 -54.68 55.27
C ASP A 151 -63.66 -53.79 54.16
N LYS A 152 -64.96 -53.49 54.16
CA LYS A 152 -65.56 -52.50 53.23
C LYS A 152 -64.98 -51.10 53.41
N GLY A 153 -64.67 -50.70 54.65
CA GLY A 153 -63.99 -49.44 54.92
C GLY A 153 -62.59 -49.40 54.30
N HIS A 154 -61.82 -50.48 54.49
CA HIS A 154 -60.50 -50.64 53.88
C HIS A 154 -60.56 -50.61 52.34
N ASP A 155 -61.51 -51.32 51.72
CA ASP A 155 -61.66 -51.32 50.26
C ASP A 155 -61.93 -49.90 49.71
N ILE A 156 -62.75 -49.09 50.38
CA ILE A 156 -63.02 -47.71 49.98
C ILE A 156 -61.76 -46.85 50.09
N ASP A 157 -61.02 -46.97 51.19
CA ASP A 157 -59.77 -46.22 51.42
C ASP A 157 -58.67 -46.63 50.43
N ASP A 158 -58.59 -47.91 50.09
CA ASP A 158 -57.67 -48.45 49.10
C ASP A 158 -58.02 -47.93 47.70
N HIS A 159 -59.31 -47.92 47.31
CA HIS A 159 -59.76 -47.34 46.06
C HIS A 159 -59.42 -45.84 45.95
N ASN A 160 -59.73 -45.06 46.99
CA ASN A 160 -59.38 -43.63 47.03
C ASN A 160 -57.86 -43.41 46.92
N THR A 161 -57.07 -44.29 47.54
CA THR A 161 -55.60 -44.22 47.47
C THR A 161 -55.09 -44.57 46.07
N ILE A 162 -55.65 -45.61 45.44
CA ILE A 162 -55.32 -46.00 44.06
C ILE A 162 -55.61 -44.85 43.09
N ASP A 163 -56.80 -44.23 43.19
CA ASP A 163 -57.18 -43.12 42.31
C ASP A 163 -56.25 -41.92 42.48
N ARG A 164 -55.89 -41.57 43.73
CA ARG A 164 -54.91 -40.51 44.00
C ARG A 164 -53.53 -40.83 43.42
N LEU A 165 -53.06 -42.06 43.60
CA LEU A 165 -51.77 -42.49 43.06
C LEU A 165 -51.77 -42.53 41.52
N ALA A 166 -52.88 -42.94 40.90
CA ALA A 166 -53.04 -42.91 39.45
C ALA A 166 -52.96 -41.49 38.90
N ALA A 167 -53.66 -40.53 39.53
CA ALA A 167 -53.60 -39.12 39.16
C ALA A 167 -52.19 -38.53 39.33
N GLN A 168 -51.48 -38.88 40.41
CA GLN A 168 -50.08 -38.48 40.61
C GLN A 168 -49.15 -39.08 39.54
N LEU A 169 -49.31 -40.36 39.21
CA LEU A 169 -48.52 -41.02 38.18
C LEU A 169 -48.71 -40.35 36.81
N GLU A 170 -49.95 -39.98 36.48
CA GLU A 170 -50.28 -39.30 35.23
C GLU A 170 -49.68 -37.90 35.17
N TYR A 171 -49.77 -37.14 36.28
CA TYR A 171 -49.10 -35.84 36.41
C TYR A 171 -47.58 -35.95 36.23
N GLU A 172 -46.93 -36.90 36.90
CA GLU A 172 -45.49 -37.12 36.79
C GLU A 172 -45.07 -37.54 35.37
N ARG A 173 -45.89 -38.35 34.68
CA ARG A 173 -45.66 -38.70 33.27
C ARG A 173 -45.75 -37.48 32.36
N ALA A 174 -46.75 -36.61 32.56
CA ALA A 174 -46.89 -35.37 31.80
C ALA A 174 -45.72 -34.40 32.06
N SER A 175 -45.34 -34.23 33.33
CA SER A 175 -44.19 -33.43 33.74
C SER A 175 -42.89 -33.93 33.10
N LYS A 176 -42.65 -35.24 33.14
CA LYS A 176 -41.48 -35.87 32.50
C LYS A 176 -41.47 -35.66 30.99
N ALA A 177 -42.62 -35.76 30.32
CA ALA A 177 -42.73 -35.53 28.89
C ALA A 177 -42.37 -34.08 28.52
N GLU A 178 -42.84 -33.10 29.30
CA GLU A 178 -42.51 -31.69 29.05
C GLU A 178 -41.03 -31.39 29.32
N VAL A 179 -40.45 -31.94 30.39
CA VAL A 179 -39.01 -31.82 30.66
C VAL A 179 -38.18 -32.43 29.53
N GLN A 180 -38.59 -33.58 29.01
CA GLN A 180 -37.91 -34.23 27.88
C GLN A 180 -37.96 -33.36 26.61
N LYS A 181 -39.14 -32.80 26.30
CA LYS A 181 -39.31 -31.87 25.19
C LYS A 181 -38.41 -30.63 25.34
N ASN A 182 -38.35 -30.03 26.53
CA ASN A 182 -37.48 -28.88 26.80
C ASN A 182 -35.99 -29.26 26.67
N LEU A 183 -35.61 -30.46 27.11
CA LEU A 183 -34.25 -30.98 26.95
C LEU A 183 -33.88 -31.11 25.47
N ASP A 184 -34.76 -31.67 24.65
CA ASP A 184 -34.51 -31.88 23.22
C ASP A 184 -34.45 -30.56 22.44
N GLN A 185 -35.30 -29.60 22.80
CA GLN A 185 -35.23 -28.23 22.27
C GLN A 185 -33.90 -27.56 22.64
N THR A 186 -33.48 -27.68 23.91
CA THR A 186 -32.23 -27.08 24.39
C THR A 186 -31.01 -27.71 23.72
N LYS A 187 -30.99 -29.04 23.53
CA LYS A 187 -29.94 -29.73 22.77
C LYS A 187 -29.84 -29.25 21.33
N THR A 188 -30.98 -29.06 20.67
CA THR A 188 -31.03 -28.54 19.31
C THR A 188 -30.49 -27.11 19.23
N ALA A 189 -30.89 -26.26 20.17
CA ALA A 189 -30.40 -24.88 20.27
C ALA A 189 -28.89 -24.82 20.55
N LEU A 190 -28.38 -25.71 21.41
CA LEU A 190 -26.94 -25.82 21.70
C LEU A 190 -26.15 -26.20 20.45
N ALA A 191 -26.57 -27.23 19.71
CA ALA A 191 -25.90 -27.63 18.47
C ALA A 191 -25.88 -26.50 17.43
N ALA A 192 -26.97 -25.73 17.31
CA ALA A 192 -27.03 -24.56 16.43
C ALA A 192 -26.07 -23.43 16.88
N ALA A 193 -25.96 -23.20 18.19
CA ALA A 193 -25.01 -22.24 18.75
C ALA A 193 -23.55 -22.66 18.52
N GLU A 194 -23.22 -23.94 18.69
CA GLU A 194 -21.89 -24.51 18.43
C GLU A 194 -21.49 -24.38 16.95
N ALA A 195 -22.42 -24.67 16.03
CA ALA A 195 -22.20 -24.48 14.59
C ALA A 195 -21.97 -23.00 14.23
N SER A 196 -22.74 -22.10 14.86
CA SER A 196 -22.56 -20.65 14.67
C SER A 196 -21.21 -20.17 15.20
N LEU A 197 -20.77 -20.67 16.36
CA LEU A 197 -19.45 -20.37 16.93
C LEU A 197 -18.32 -20.84 16.02
N THR A 198 -18.45 -22.03 15.44
CA THR A 198 -17.48 -22.57 14.47
C THR A 198 -17.37 -21.67 13.23
N THR A 199 -18.51 -21.21 12.71
CA THR A 199 -18.57 -20.30 11.55
C THR A 199 -17.95 -18.93 11.87
N ALA A 200 -18.25 -18.38 13.05
CA ALA A 200 -17.66 -17.14 13.53
C ALA A 200 -16.14 -17.29 13.70
N GLY A 201 -15.67 -18.40 14.26
CA GLY A 201 -14.24 -18.72 14.38
C GLY A 201 -13.52 -18.76 13.04
N ALA A 202 -14.11 -19.40 12.02
CA ALA A 202 -13.56 -19.42 10.67
C ALA A 202 -13.49 -18.01 10.04
N SER A 203 -14.50 -17.18 10.30
CA SER A 203 -14.54 -15.79 9.82
C SER A 203 -13.47 -14.93 10.48
N ILE A 204 -13.27 -15.08 11.78
CA ILE A 204 -12.18 -14.43 12.53
C ILE A 204 -10.82 -14.83 11.95
N ALA A 205 -10.56 -16.12 11.73
CA ALA A 205 -9.28 -16.58 11.18
C ALA A 205 -8.99 -15.98 9.78
N ASN A 206 -10.00 -15.87 8.93
CA ASN A 206 -9.88 -15.23 7.62
C ASN A 206 -9.57 -13.73 7.74
N LEU A 207 -10.32 -13.01 8.60
CA LEU A 207 -10.08 -11.59 8.85
C LEU A 207 -8.68 -11.35 9.44
N THR A 208 -8.22 -12.18 10.38
CA THR A 208 -6.87 -12.10 10.93
C THR A 208 -5.81 -12.26 9.84
N THR A 209 -6.00 -13.22 8.93
CA THR A 209 -5.09 -13.42 7.80
C THR A 209 -5.06 -12.19 6.89
N ARG A 210 -6.22 -11.59 6.61
CA ARG A 210 -6.33 -10.39 5.77
C ARG A 210 -5.71 -9.15 6.41
N VAL A 211 -5.85 -8.98 7.72
CA VAL A 211 -5.17 -7.92 8.47
C VAL A 211 -3.66 -8.06 8.34
N ALA A 212 -3.11 -9.26 8.54
CA ALA A 212 -1.67 -9.50 8.40
C ALA A 212 -1.15 -9.18 6.99
N SER A 213 -1.91 -9.53 5.94
CA SER A 213 -1.56 -9.15 4.56
C SER A 213 -1.54 -7.64 4.34
N LEU A 214 -2.56 -6.93 4.85
CA LEU A 214 -2.65 -5.47 4.71
C LEU A 214 -1.55 -4.75 5.51
N GLU A 215 -1.18 -5.26 6.69
CA GLU A 215 -0.05 -4.73 7.46
C GLU A 215 1.27 -4.89 6.71
N ALA A 216 1.48 -6.02 6.02
CA ALA A 216 2.65 -6.24 5.19
C ALA A 216 2.69 -5.29 3.98
N GLU A 217 1.56 -5.08 3.30
CA GLU A 217 1.45 -4.12 2.18
C GLU A 217 1.75 -2.69 2.64
N LEU A 218 1.18 -2.26 3.78
CA LEU A 218 1.42 -0.94 4.35
C LEU A 218 2.91 -0.71 4.65
N GLU A 219 3.62 -1.74 5.15
CA GLU A 219 5.04 -1.66 5.43
C GLU A 219 5.90 -1.51 4.16
N VAL A 220 5.49 -2.14 3.06
CA VAL A 220 6.13 -1.94 1.75
C VAL A 220 5.90 -0.52 1.25
N GLU A 221 4.66 -0.03 1.31
CA GLU A 221 4.34 1.34 0.87
C GLU A 221 5.11 2.40 1.67
N LYS A 222 5.27 2.23 2.99
CA LYS A 222 6.11 3.11 3.81
C LYS A 222 7.55 3.17 3.33
N LYS A 223 8.15 2.02 3.02
CA LYS A 223 9.52 1.96 2.49
C LYS A 223 9.64 2.67 1.14
N ASP A 224 8.64 2.52 0.28
CA ASP A 224 8.60 3.22 -1.01
C ASP A 224 8.45 4.74 -0.83
N ILE A 225 7.63 5.18 0.12
CA ILE A 225 7.50 6.60 0.48
C ILE A 225 8.85 7.15 0.97
N ASP A 226 9.53 6.45 1.89
CA ASP A 226 10.84 6.87 2.40
C ASP A 226 11.88 6.99 1.28
N LYS A 227 11.87 6.03 0.34
CA LYS A 227 12.73 6.06 -0.85
C LYS A 227 12.42 7.28 -1.74
N LEU A 228 11.15 7.53 -2.04
CA LEU A 228 10.73 8.67 -2.86
C LEU A 228 11.06 10.01 -2.19
N GLN A 229 10.93 10.11 -0.87
CA GLN A 229 11.34 11.30 -0.12
C GLN A 229 12.84 11.55 -0.23
N LYS A 230 13.66 10.49 -0.10
CA LYS A 230 15.11 10.59 -0.30
C LYS A 230 15.47 11.05 -1.72
N GLU A 231 14.86 10.44 -2.75
CA GLU A 231 15.07 10.85 -4.14
C GLU A 231 14.63 12.30 -4.40
N THR A 232 13.53 12.72 -3.77
CA THR A 232 13.03 14.10 -3.87
C THR A 232 14.02 15.08 -3.24
N LYS A 233 14.58 14.74 -2.08
CA LYS A 233 15.64 15.54 -1.43
C LYS A 233 16.87 15.65 -2.33
N ASP A 234 17.38 14.53 -2.86
CA ASP A 234 18.55 14.52 -3.73
C ASP A 234 18.33 15.37 -5.00
N LYS A 235 17.14 15.29 -5.61
CA LYS A 235 16.76 16.13 -6.75
C LYS A 235 16.66 17.61 -6.38
N THR A 236 16.14 17.92 -5.20
CA THR A 236 16.03 19.30 -4.70
C THR A 236 17.42 19.91 -4.50
N ASP A 237 18.32 19.19 -3.84
CA ASP A 237 19.72 19.61 -3.66
C ASP A 237 20.41 19.83 -5.01
N ARG A 238 20.13 18.96 -6.00
CA ARG A 238 20.65 19.12 -7.37
C ARG A 238 20.11 20.35 -8.08
N ILE A 239 18.81 20.66 -7.92
CA ILE A 239 18.21 21.87 -8.46
C ILE A 239 18.89 23.09 -7.86
N SER A 240 19.03 23.16 -6.54
CA SER A 240 19.71 24.29 -5.88
C SER A 240 21.16 24.48 -6.34
N GLN A 241 21.90 23.39 -6.57
CA GLN A 241 23.24 23.46 -7.18
C GLN A 241 23.21 24.05 -8.59
N LEU A 242 22.27 23.61 -9.43
CA LEU A 242 22.13 24.11 -10.80
C LEU A 242 21.72 25.59 -10.83
N GLU A 243 20.83 26.01 -9.93
CA GLU A 243 20.43 27.42 -9.78
C GLU A 243 21.63 28.29 -9.40
N ASN A 244 22.42 27.87 -8.42
CA ASN A 244 23.65 28.59 -8.02
C ASN A 244 24.66 28.68 -9.17
N ASN A 245 24.88 27.59 -9.90
CA ASN A 245 25.76 27.59 -11.07
C ASN A 245 25.24 28.52 -12.18
N ASN A 246 23.93 28.54 -12.41
CA ASN A 246 23.33 29.41 -13.41
C ASN A 246 23.48 30.89 -13.02
N ALA A 247 23.30 31.22 -11.73
CA ALA A 247 23.54 32.57 -11.22
C ALA A 247 25.02 33.01 -11.39
N ASP A 248 25.97 32.12 -11.10
CA ASP A 248 27.41 32.39 -11.32
C ASP A 248 27.72 32.61 -12.81
N LEU A 249 27.19 31.76 -13.69
CA LEU A 249 27.35 31.91 -15.14
C LEU A 249 26.74 33.21 -15.66
N GLN A 250 25.57 33.61 -15.16
CA GLN A 250 24.96 34.90 -15.50
C GLN A 250 25.84 36.07 -15.05
N SER A 251 26.42 36.00 -13.85
CA SER A 251 27.35 37.01 -13.34
C SER A 251 28.59 37.13 -14.24
N LYS A 252 29.20 35.99 -14.62
CA LYS A 252 30.33 35.93 -15.55
C LYS A 252 29.98 36.47 -16.93
N LEU A 253 28.81 36.14 -17.46
CA LEU A 253 28.33 36.65 -18.75
C LEU A 253 28.16 38.16 -18.71
N ASN A 254 27.54 38.70 -17.65
CA ASN A 254 27.37 40.14 -17.47
C ASN A 254 28.72 40.85 -17.36
N GLY A 255 29.68 40.28 -16.63
CA GLY A 255 31.06 40.78 -16.57
C GLY A 255 31.72 40.82 -17.95
N ALA A 256 31.63 39.73 -18.71
CA ALA A 256 32.20 39.66 -20.06
C ALA A 256 31.55 40.65 -21.05
N LEU A 257 30.23 40.85 -20.95
CA LEU A 257 29.51 41.85 -21.75
C LEU A 257 29.99 43.27 -21.42
N GLN A 258 30.16 43.58 -20.14
CA GLN A 258 30.67 44.89 -19.70
C GLN A 258 32.11 45.12 -20.17
N ASP A 259 32.97 44.10 -20.06
CA ASP A 259 34.33 44.15 -20.59
C ASP A 259 34.36 44.35 -22.11
N GLY A 260 33.47 43.68 -22.83
CA GLY A 260 33.29 43.87 -24.27
C GLY A 260 32.91 45.31 -24.61
N LYS A 261 31.97 45.90 -23.86
CA LYS A 261 31.58 47.32 -24.01
C LYS A 261 32.75 48.26 -23.73
N ASN A 262 33.46 48.06 -22.62
CA ASN A 262 34.63 48.87 -22.27
C ASN A 262 35.71 48.80 -23.36
N LYS A 263 35.97 47.61 -23.93
CA LYS A 263 36.90 47.43 -25.05
C LYS A 263 36.41 48.13 -26.32
N GLN A 264 35.11 48.08 -26.61
CA GLN A 264 34.54 48.79 -27.75
C GLN A 264 34.69 50.31 -27.61
N ASP A 265 34.48 50.85 -26.41
CA ASP A 265 34.69 52.27 -26.12
C ASP A 265 36.17 52.67 -26.31
N GLN A 266 37.11 51.81 -25.89
CA GLN A 266 38.55 52.00 -26.15
C GLN A 266 38.89 51.97 -27.64
N ILE A 267 38.29 51.07 -28.42
CA ILE A 267 38.46 51.02 -29.87
C ILE A 267 37.97 52.33 -30.49
N ASN A 268 36.77 52.78 -30.12
CA ASN A 268 36.20 54.03 -30.64
C ASN A 268 37.10 55.24 -30.35
N ALA A 269 37.68 55.32 -29.14
CA ALA A 269 38.63 56.37 -28.76
C ALA A 269 39.93 56.30 -29.58
N LYS A 270 40.47 55.10 -29.80
CA LYS A 270 41.64 54.90 -30.65
C LYS A 270 41.36 55.25 -32.10
N ASP A 271 40.20 54.88 -32.65
CA ASP A 271 39.78 55.23 -34.00
C ASP A 271 39.65 56.73 -34.20
N SER A 272 39.17 57.47 -33.18
CA SER A 272 39.17 58.94 -33.21
C SER A 272 40.61 59.47 -33.28
N THR A 273 41.51 58.94 -32.45
CA THR A 273 42.92 59.34 -32.45
C THR A 273 43.60 59.06 -33.81
N ILE A 274 43.31 57.90 -34.41
CA ILE A 274 43.83 57.53 -35.73
C ILE A 274 43.32 58.51 -36.80
N ARG A 275 42.04 58.89 -36.77
CA ARG A 275 41.48 59.88 -37.70
C ARG A 275 42.15 61.25 -37.55
N ASP A 276 42.39 61.70 -36.33
CA ASP A 276 43.08 62.97 -36.06
C ASP A 276 44.53 62.92 -36.57
N GLN A 277 45.23 61.81 -36.33
CA GLN A 277 46.58 61.59 -36.84
C GLN A 277 46.62 61.54 -38.37
N SER A 278 45.68 60.87 -39.02
CA SER A 278 45.55 60.84 -40.48
C SER A 278 45.40 62.26 -41.05
N THR A 279 44.54 63.07 -40.45
CA THR A 279 44.35 64.48 -40.84
C THR A 279 45.63 65.29 -40.70
N ARG A 280 46.40 65.05 -39.63
CA ARG A 280 47.69 65.71 -39.42
C ARG A 280 48.73 65.29 -40.47
N ILE A 281 48.78 64.02 -40.84
CA ILE A 281 49.65 63.51 -41.91
C ILE A 281 49.30 64.19 -43.23
N ASP A 282 48.01 64.27 -43.58
CA ASP A 282 47.57 64.94 -44.81
C ASP A 282 47.99 66.42 -44.86
N ASN A 283 47.89 67.13 -43.74
CA ASN A 283 48.31 68.53 -43.64
C ASN A 283 49.84 68.67 -43.78
N LEU A 284 50.62 67.81 -43.13
CA LEU A 284 52.08 67.79 -43.27
C LEU A 284 52.50 67.46 -44.70
N ALA A 285 51.81 66.54 -45.38
CA ALA A 285 52.07 66.22 -46.78
C ALA A 285 51.82 67.42 -47.70
N LYS A 286 50.73 68.17 -47.48
CA LYS A 286 50.46 69.43 -48.21
C LYS A 286 51.58 70.46 -47.99
N GLU A 287 52.02 70.63 -46.74
CA GLU A 287 53.11 71.55 -46.41
C GLU A 287 54.44 71.13 -47.06
N SER A 288 54.77 69.83 -47.02
CA SER A 288 55.95 69.28 -47.67
C SER A 288 55.93 69.51 -49.19
N ASN A 289 54.80 69.29 -49.84
CA ASN A 289 54.64 69.55 -51.27
C ASN A 289 54.83 71.04 -51.60
N ALA A 290 54.25 71.94 -50.80
CA ALA A 290 54.45 73.38 -50.97
C ALA A 290 55.93 73.77 -50.85
N LYS A 291 56.63 73.26 -49.84
CA LYS A 291 58.08 73.48 -49.66
C LYS A 291 58.89 72.91 -50.83
N SER A 292 58.52 71.74 -51.34
CA SER A 292 59.18 71.14 -52.52
C SER A 292 59.04 72.01 -53.77
N ILE A 293 57.88 72.63 -53.98
CA ILE A 293 57.69 73.60 -55.08
C ILE A 293 58.62 74.81 -54.90
N THR A 294 58.71 75.35 -53.67
CA THR A 294 59.63 76.46 -53.36
C THR A 294 61.09 76.10 -53.64
N ILE A 295 61.54 74.91 -53.23
CA ILE A 295 62.90 74.43 -53.47
C ILE A 295 63.19 74.34 -54.98
N ASN A 296 62.27 73.77 -55.77
CA ASN A 296 62.44 73.66 -57.23
C ASN A 296 62.56 75.04 -57.90
N ASN A 297 61.80 76.03 -57.44
CA ASN A 297 61.89 77.41 -57.93
C ASN A 297 63.25 78.04 -57.60
N LEU A 298 63.74 77.85 -56.36
CA LEU A 298 65.07 78.34 -55.96
C LEU A 298 66.19 77.66 -56.77
N GLN A 299 66.09 76.36 -57.03
CA GLN A 299 67.05 75.61 -57.84
C GLN A 299 67.15 76.18 -59.26
N SER A 300 66.01 76.54 -59.85
CA SER A 300 65.93 77.16 -61.18
C SER A 300 66.63 78.52 -61.23
N LEU A 301 66.50 79.31 -60.16
CA LEU A 301 67.19 80.61 -60.04
C LEU A 301 68.71 80.45 -59.97
N ILE A 302 69.20 79.49 -59.18
CA ILE A 302 70.63 79.19 -59.05
C ILE A 302 71.23 78.82 -60.42
N ASN A 303 70.55 77.95 -61.17
CA ASN A 303 71.02 77.54 -62.50
C ASN A 303 71.15 78.72 -63.47
N ASN A 304 70.20 79.66 -63.43
CA ASN A 304 70.23 80.86 -64.27
C ASN A 304 71.42 81.77 -63.93
N LEU A 305 71.65 82.02 -62.64
CA LEU A 305 72.79 82.83 -62.17
C LEU A 305 74.14 82.20 -62.55
N GLN A 306 74.27 80.87 -62.44
CA GLN A 306 75.49 80.15 -62.84
C GLN A 306 75.78 80.26 -64.34
N GLN A 307 74.77 80.41 -65.18
CA GLN A 307 74.93 80.57 -66.63
C GLN A 307 75.44 81.97 -67.00
N GLN A 308 74.99 83.01 -66.29
CA GLN A 308 75.45 84.39 -66.51
C GLN A 308 76.95 84.57 -66.17
N ILE A 309 77.44 83.94 -65.10
CA ILE A 309 78.86 84.04 -64.69
C ILE A 309 79.81 83.47 -65.76
N ARG A 310 79.44 82.38 -66.44
CA ARG A 310 80.28 81.74 -67.48
C ARG A 310 80.52 82.63 -68.69
N ASN A 311 79.59 83.51 -69.05
CA ASN A 311 79.69 84.32 -70.27
C ASN A 311 80.63 85.54 -70.15
N LEU A 312 81.01 85.95 -68.93
CA LEU A 312 81.85 87.13 -68.71
C LEU A 312 83.36 86.84 -68.67
N GLN A 313 83.80 85.57 -68.63
CA GLN A 313 85.19 85.21 -68.31
C GLN A 313 86.10 84.83 -69.51
N SER A 314 85.65 84.94 -70.77
CA SER A 314 86.33 84.33 -71.93
C SER A 314 86.87 85.27 -73.03
N THR A 315 87.03 86.58 -72.79
CA THR A 315 87.47 87.55 -73.82
C THR A 315 88.99 87.84 -73.79
N PRO A 316 89.77 87.60 -74.86
CA PRO A 316 91.21 87.92 -74.90
C PRO A 316 91.48 89.43 -74.86
N VAL A 317 92.44 89.87 -74.03
CA VAL A 317 92.82 91.28 -73.85
C VAL A 317 94.20 91.52 -74.46
N PHE A 318 94.32 92.52 -75.34
CA PHE A 318 95.60 92.88 -75.96
C PHE A 318 96.64 93.33 -74.92
N LYS A 319 97.92 92.96 -75.10
CA LYS A 319 99.01 93.31 -74.19
C LYS A 319 100.10 94.12 -74.86
N PHE A 320 100.79 93.57 -75.87
CA PHE A 320 101.89 94.25 -76.55
C PHE A 320 102.17 93.64 -77.91
N LYS A 321 102.99 94.32 -78.71
CA LYS A 321 103.52 93.84 -79.99
C LYS A 321 104.99 93.45 -79.84
N CYS A 322 105.42 92.41 -80.55
CA CYS A 322 106.82 91.99 -80.50
C CYS A 322 107.26 91.20 -81.74
N ASN A 323 108.57 91.08 -81.93
CA ASN A 323 109.15 89.96 -82.68
C ASN A 323 109.39 88.80 -81.73
N ILE A 324 109.20 87.57 -82.21
CA ILE A 324 109.53 86.34 -81.49
C ILE A 324 110.79 85.74 -82.15
N LYS A 325 111.82 85.47 -81.34
CA LYS A 325 113.16 85.09 -81.81
C LYS A 325 113.59 83.74 -81.26
N CYS A 326 113.84 82.76 -82.12
CA CYS A 326 114.33 81.45 -81.75
C CYS A 326 115.82 81.50 -81.39
N GLN A 327 116.24 80.74 -80.36
CA GLN A 327 117.59 80.80 -79.78
C GLN A 327 118.60 79.81 -80.41
N VAL A 328 118.35 79.30 -81.62
CA VAL A 328 119.27 78.36 -82.28
C VAL A 328 120.64 79.01 -82.60
N PRO A 329 121.76 78.26 -82.52
CA PRO A 329 123.08 78.79 -82.85
C PRO A 329 123.15 79.20 -84.33
N SER A 330 123.26 80.51 -84.58
CA SER A 330 123.36 81.07 -85.92
C SER A 330 124.15 82.38 -85.87
N ASN A 331 124.80 82.75 -86.98
CA ASN A 331 125.48 84.04 -87.12
C ASN A 331 124.50 85.22 -87.33
N ARG A 332 123.19 84.97 -87.28
CA ARG A 332 122.10 85.94 -87.45
C ARG A 332 120.96 85.64 -86.47
N GLU A 333 120.17 86.64 -86.12
CA GLU A 333 118.96 86.44 -85.31
C GLU A 333 117.86 85.78 -86.14
N ILE A 334 117.29 84.69 -85.62
CA ILE A 334 116.25 83.89 -86.29
C ILE A 334 114.88 84.27 -85.73
N ALA A 335 114.04 84.92 -86.54
CA ALA A 335 112.70 85.37 -86.18
C ALA A 335 111.63 84.37 -86.62
N VAL A 336 110.54 84.30 -85.87
CA VAL A 336 109.28 83.67 -86.28
C VAL A 336 108.60 84.59 -87.31
N ASP A 337 108.53 84.13 -88.54
CA ASP A 337 108.06 84.86 -89.71
C ASP A 337 106.83 84.19 -90.31
N LEU A 338 105.88 85.01 -90.77
CA LEU A 338 104.71 84.57 -91.52
C LEU A 338 105.01 84.55 -93.03
N THR A 339 105.03 83.36 -93.63
CA THR A 339 105.29 83.18 -95.06
C THR A 339 104.14 83.71 -95.92
N ASN A 340 104.45 84.50 -96.96
CA ASN A 340 103.50 84.97 -97.98
C ASN A 340 102.19 85.60 -97.44
N GLY A 341 102.21 86.16 -96.23
CA GLY A 341 101.01 86.75 -95.62
C GLY A 341 100.01 85.76 -95.02
N GLY A 342 100.39 84.49 -94.84
CA GLY A 342 99.55 83.42 -94.29
C GLY A 342 98.86 82.58 -95.38
N GLY A 343 98.78 81.26 -95.20
CA GLY A 343 98.12 80.33 -96.16
C GLY A 343 99.05 79.54 -97.09
N ALA A 344 100.37 79.67 -96.98
CA ALA A 344 101.33 78.79 -97.67
C ALA A 344 101.38 77.38 -97.04
N SER A 345 101.95 76.38 -97.74
CA SER A 345 102.15 75.02 -97.19
C SER A 345 103.06 74.98 -95.95
N THR A 346 103.81 76.06 -95.69
CA THR A 346 104.55 76.35 -94.45
C THR A 346 104.14 77.74 -93.96
N PRO A 347 103.05 77.89 -93.17
CA PRO A 347 102.53 79.21 -92.80
C PRO A 347 103.48 79.99 -91.88
N VAL A 348 104.10 79.30 -90.92
CA VAL A 348 105.02 79.91 -89.95
C VAL A 348 106.39 79.28 -90.15
N GLN A 349 107.39 80.12 -90.38
CA GLN A 349 108.74 79.71 -90.74
C GLN A 349 109.76 80.57 -90.00
N CYS A 350 111.01 80.14 -90.01
CA CYS A 350 112.11 80.95 -89.56
C CYS A 350 112.69 81.77 -90.71
N TYR A 351 112.99 83.02 -90.43
CA TYR A 351 113.69 83.90 -91.36
C TYR A 351 114.67 84.79 -90.60
N SER A 352 115.65 85.33 -91.31
CA SER A 352 116.56 86.33 -90.74
C SER A 352 115.75 87.52 -90.23
N LEU A 353 116.06 88.04 -89.05
CA LEU A 353 115.38 89.21 -88.54
C LEU A 353 115.60 90.41 -89.49
N VAL A 354 114.52 90.90 -90.08
CA VAL A 354 114.51 92.07 -90.98
C VAL A 354 113.47 93.11 -90.58
N ASN A 355 112.82 92.92 -89.42
CA ASN A 355 111.82 93.83 -88.83
C ASN A 355 110.67 94.21 -89.79
N ASN A 356 110.11 93.22 -90.48
CA ASN A 356 108.92 93.39 -91.32
C ASN A 356 107.64 93.01 -90.56
N TYR A 357 106.47 93.39 -91.10
CA TYR A 357 105.17 93.06 -90.50
C TYR A 357 104.84 91.55 -90.43
N ASN A 358 105.53 90.71 -91.20
CA ASN A 358 105.36 89.26 -91.12
C ASN A 358 106.06 88.67 -89.88
N GLN A 359 107.01 89.40 -89.28
CA GLN A 359 107.75 89.02 -88.08
C GLN A 359 107.20 89.69 -86.81
N THR A 360 106.20 90.56 -86.94
CA THR A 360 105.56 91.26 -85.82
C THR A 360 104.30 90.52 -85.38
N TRP A 361 104.20 90.30 -84.07
CA TRP A 361 103.15 89.52 -83.43
C TRP A 361 102.52 90.32 -82.28
N ASP A 362 101.20 90.37 -82.27
CA ASP A 362 100.36 90.92 -81.21
C ASP A 362 100.08 89.81 -80.19
N ILE A 363 100.42 90.08 -78.93
CA ILE A 363 100.21 89.15 -77.81
C ILE A 363 98.98 89.60 -77.03
N TYR A 364 98.02 88.68 -76.86
CA TYR A 364 96.81 88.89 -76.06
C TYR A 364 96.82 87.95 -74.87
N SER A 365 96.52 88.43 -73.67
CA SER A 365 96.29 87.59 -72.50
C SER A 365 94.90 87.00 -72.50
N ILE A 366 94.75 85.82 -71.89
CA ILE A 366 93.44 85.21 -71.63
C ILE A 366 93.10 85.38 -70.15
N ALA A 367 91.89 85.89 -69.87
CA ALA A 367 91.47 86.39 -68.56
C ALA A 367 91.82 85.44 -67.39
N GLY A 368 92.56 85.98 -66.41
CA GLY A 368 93.00 85.27 -65.20
C GLY A 368 94.28 84.44 -65.34
N ARG A 369 94.83 84.27 -66.56
CA ARG A 369 96.07 83.52 -66.78
C ARG A 369 97.15 84.44 -67.33
N ASN A 370 98.14 84.73 -66.49
CA ASN A 370 99.21 85.66 -66.80
C ASN A 370 100.32 85.05 -67.69
N ASN A 371 100.22 83.77 -68.01
CA ASN A 371 101.19 83.05 -68.83
C ASN A 371 100.54 82.41 -70.07
N VAL A 372 99.22 82.47 -70.24
CA VAL A 372 98.53 81.93 -71.42
C VAL A 372 98.12 83.05 -72.35
N VAL A 373 98.48 82.91 -73.62
CA VAL A 373 98.35 83.94 -74.63
C VAL A 373 97.68 83.45 -75.89
N VAL A 374 97.07 84.39 -76.61
CA VAL A 374 96.79 84.25 -78.03
C VAL A 374 97.82 85.09 -78.77
N ILE A 375 98.50 84.48 -79.73
CA ILE A 375 99.51 85.15 -80.55
C ILE A 375 98.88 85.38 -81.91
N LYS A 376 98.82 86.65 -82.33
CA LYS A 376 98.26 87.02 -83.64
C LYS A 376 99.31 87.73 -84.48
N ASN A 377 99.34 87.48 -85.78
CA ASN A 377 100.20 88.28 -86.63
C ASN A 377 99.63 89.70 -86.73
N THR A 378 100.49 90.71 -86.53
CA THR A 378 100.06 92.11 -86.46
C THR A 378 99.46 92.61 -87.77
N ARG A 379 99.90 92.09 -88.92
CA ARG A 379 99.48 92.57 -90.25
C ARG A 379 98.04 92.18 -90.59
N ASN A 380 97.70 90.93 -90.36
CA ASN A 380 96.47 90.32 -90.87
C ASN A 380 95.55 89.80 -89.75
N ASN A 381 95.95 89.93 -88.49
CA ASN A 381 95.21 89.47 -87.31
C ASN A 381 94.96 87.95 -87.29
N TYR A 382 95.74 87.18 -88.06
CA TYR A 382 95.63 85.73 -88.10
C TYR A 382 96.20 85.16 -86.82
N VAL A 383 95.54 84.13 -86.29
CA VAL A 383 95.89 83.57 -84.98
C VAL A 383 96.87 82.44 -85.20
N LEU A 384 98.00 82.46 -84.50
CA LEU A 384 98.90 81.32 -84.41
C LEU A 384 98.22 80.21 -83.62
N TRP A 385 98.14 79.01 -84.19
CA TRP A 385 97.50 77.87 -83.53
C TRP A 385 98.18 76.55 -83.88
N SER A 386 97.99 75.56 -83.01
CA SER A 386 98.53 74.22 -83.18
C SER A 386 97.55 73.33 -83.94
N ALA A 387 97.99 72.74 -85.05
CA ALA A 387 97.24 71.72 -85.77
C ALA A 387 97.41 70.31 -85.18
N GLY A 388 98.10 70.17 -84.05
CA GLY A 388 98.36 68.89 -83.40
C GLY A 388 99.82 68.47 -83.46
N ARG A 389 100.11 67.26 -82.94
CA ARG A 389 101.48 66.74 -82.82
C ARG A 389 102.17 66.57 -84.18
N ASN A 390 103.41 67.03 -84.28
CA ASN A 390 104.24 66.99 -85.50
C ASN A 390 103.63 67.68 -86.73
N GLN A 391 102.70 68.61 -86.51
CA GLN A 391 102.16 69.44 -87.58
C GLN A 391 102.92 70.75 -87.65
N LYS A 392 102.93 71.38 -88.82
CA LYS A 392 103.43 72.75 -88.95
C LYS A 392 102.53 73.68 -88.15
N ALA A 393 103.15 74.61 -87.41
CA ALA A 393 102.41 75.67 -86.75
C ALA A 393 101.64 76.48 -87.81
N ARG A 394 100.38 76.73 -87.51
CA ARG A 394 99.43 77.36 -88.43
C ARG A 394 99.17 78.80 -88.02
N CYS A 395 98.85 79.65 -88.99
CA CYS A 395 98.42 81.01 -88.73
C CYS A 395 97.33 81.35 -89.75
N ASP A 396 96.07 81.30 -89.31
CA ASP A 396 94.90 81.34 -90.21
C ASP A 396 93.88 82.41 -89.73
N PRO A 397 93.05 82.97 -90.65
CA PRO A 397 91.99 83.92 -90.29
C PRO A 397 90.86 83.24 -89.51
N GLY A 398 90.19 84.00 -88.64
CA GLY A 398 88.93 83.60 -88.02
C GLY A 398 89.03 82.41 -87.05
N LYS A 399 90.23 81.97 -86.68
CA LYS A 399 90.42 80.91 -85.69
C LYS A 399 89.91 81.38 -84.32
N ASP A 400 89.01 80.60 -83.74
CA ASP A 400 88.41 80.88 -82.43
C ASP A 400 89.48 80.92 -81.34
N THR A 401 89.62 82.08 -80.70
CA THR A 401 90.57 82.31 -79.61
C THR A 401 90.20 81.60 -78.31
N SER A 402 88.96 81.12 -78.18
CA SER A 402 88.52 80.27 -77.08
C SER A 402 88.93 78.80 -77.25
N ASP A 403 89.23 78.35 -78.48
CA ASP A 403 89.78 77.02 -78.74
C ASP A 403 91.19 76.96 -78.13
N GLN A 404 91.40 76.01 -77.22
CA GLN A 404 92.70 75.78 -76.59
C GLN A 404 93.82 75.52 -77.62
N ALA A 405 93.50 75.13 -78.87
CA ALA A 405 94.48 74.99 -79.95
C ALA A 405 95.11 76.34 -80.36
N ALA A 406 94.41 77.45 -80.15
CA ALA A 406 94.85 78.81 -80.45
C ALA A 406 95.49 79.53 -79.25
N GLN A 407 95.56 78.85 -78.10
CA GLN A 407 96.10 79.38 -76.86
C GLN A 407 97.46 78.75 -76.57
N TRP A 408 98.39 79.58 -76.14
CA TRP A 408 99.77 79.19 -75.91
C TRP A 408 100.21 79.61 -74.52
N GLU A 409 100.71 78.68 -73.72
CA GLU A 409 101.39 78.97 -72.48
C GLU A 409 102.84 79.37 -72.74
N LEU A 410 103.25 80.49 -72.17
CA LEU A 410 104.62 80.98 -72.15
C LEU A 410 105.34 80.32 -70.97
N GLU A 411 105.90 79.14 -71.19
CA GLU A 411 106.59 78.41 -70.13
C GLU A 411 107.92 79.08 -69.77
N GLY A 412 108.15 79.26 -68.46
CA GLY A 412 109.34 79.92 -67.92
C GLY A 412 109.20 81.43 -67.75
N THR A 413 108.04 82.02 -68.04
CA THR A 413 107.76 83.45 -67.86
C THR A 413 106.28 83.73 -67.63
N THR A 414 105.96 84.97 -67.27
CA THR A 414 104.60 85.55 -67.39
C THR A 414 104.65 86.74 -68.33
N LEU A 415 103.49 87.19 -68.81
CA LEU A 415 103.36 88.39 -69.63
C LEU A 415 103.91 89.64 -68.94
N ASP A 416 103.70 89.75 -67.63
CA ASP A 416 104.18 90.88 -66.83
C ASP A 416 105.70 90.90 -66.67
N SER A 417 106.34 89.72 -66.66
CA SER A 417 107.80 89.58 -66.50
C SER A 417 108.56 89.50 -67.82
N LEU A 418 107.87 89.25 -68.94
CA LEU A 418 108.48 89.01 -70.25
C LEU A 418 109.18 90.27 -70.79
N ASN A 419 110.49 90.17 -70.99
CA ASN A 419 111.35 91.20 -71.58
C ASN A 419 112.36 90.59 -72.57
N SER A 420 113.20 91.42 -73.21
CA SER A 420 114.13 90.98 -74.26
C SER A 420 115.22 90.01 -73.81
N ASN A 421 115.48 89.93 -72.50
CA ASN A 421 116.44 88.97 -71.93
C ASN A 421 115.78 87.66 -71.49
N THR A 422 114.45 87.61 -71.45
CA THR A 422 113.71 86.45 -70.96
C THR A 422 113.66 85.35 -72.02
N VAL A 423 114.16 84.17 -71.67
CA VAL A 423 114.05 82.97 -72.49
C VAL A 423 112.86 82.15 -72.01
N PHE A 424 111.94 81.83 -72.91
CA PHE A 424 110.75 81.05 -72.61
C PHE A 424 110.49 80.01 -73.70
N LYS A 425 109.62 79.06 -73.42
CA LYS A 425 109.09 78.13 -74.42
C LYS A 425 107.62 78.48 -74.68
N ILE A 426 107.13 78.15 -75.87
CA ILE A 426 105.74 78.44 -76.26
C ILE A 426 105.02 77.11 -76.38
N GLN A 427 104.23 76.73 -75.37
CA GLN A 427 103.50 75.46 -75.31
C GLN A 427 102.04 75.64 -75.70
N ASN A 428 101.45 74.75 -76.48
CA ASN A 428 100.05 74.81 -76.85
C ASN A 428 99.14 74.24 -75.75
N MET A 429 98.05 74.94 -75.42
CA MET A 429 97.15 74.54 -74.32
C MET A 429 96.33 73.27 -74.62
N LYS A 430 96.02 72.97 -75.88
CA LYS A 430 95.21 71.80 -76.24
C LYS A 430 96.02 70.52 -76.32
N TYR A 431 97.20 70.60 -76.92
CA TYR A 431 98.01 69.43 -77.23
C TYR A 431 99.24 69.27 -76.33
N GLY A 432 99.59 70.27 -75.52
CA GLY A 432 100.80 70.25 -74.67
C GLY A 432 102.12 70.29 -75.46
N MET A 433 102.06 70.58 -76.75
CA MET A 433 103.20 70.59 -77.69
C MET A 433 103.83 71.98 -77.79
N TYR A 434 105.11 72.05 -78.09
CA TYR A 434 105.88 73.29 -78.15
C TYR A 434 106.06 73.78 -79.57
N LEU A 435 106.09 75.11 -79.74
CA LEU A 435 106.59 75.72 -80.96
C LEU A 435 108.08 75.38 -81.09
N ASP A 436 108.44 74.73 -82.18
CA ASP A 436 109.75 74.13 -82.39
C ASP A 436 110.25 74.48 -83.80
N LEU A 437 111.45 75.04 -83.90
CA LEU A 437 112.09 75.21 -85.20
C LEU A 437 112.57 73.84 -85.70
N GLN A 438 112.03 73.38 -86.83
CA GLN A 438 112.25 72.03 -87.34
C GLN A 438 113.75 71.67 -87.37
N GLN A 439 114.11 70.65 -86.56
CA GLN A 439 115.49 70.13 -86.41
C GLN A 439 116.52 71.19 -85.99
N GLY A 440 116.08 72.34 -85.48
CA GLY A 440 116.93 73.48 -85.16
C GLY A 440 117.67 74.07 -86.35
N ASN A 441 117.22 73.83 -87.58
CA ASN A 441 117.89 74.32 -88.78
C ASN A 441 117.65 75.85 -88.94
N PRO A 442 118.69 76.70 -88.86
CA PRO A 442 118.54 78.15 -88.94
C PRO A 442 118.44 78.67 -90.40
N ALA A 443 118.37 77.79 -91.40
CA ALA A 443 118.18 78.19 -92.79
C ALA A 443 116.83 78.91 -92.96
N ASN A 444 116.82 79.98 -93.77
CA ASN A 444 115.59 80.71 -94.05
C ASN A 444 114.55 79.75 -94.63
N TYR A 445 113.27 79.98 -94.33
CA TYR A 445 112.12 79.18 -94.77
C TYR A 445 111.97 77.81 -94.07
N THR A 446 112.80 77.49 -93.07
CA THR A 446 112.60 76.30 -92.23
C THR A 446 111.29 76.43 -91.42
N PRO A 447 110.39 75.45 -91.41
CA PRO A 447 109.12 75.52 -90.67
C PRO A 447 109.28 75.61 -89.16
N PHE A 448 108.34 76.29 -88.51
CA PHE A 448 108.01 75.99 -87.11
C PHE A 448 106.96 74.87 -87.04
N LEU A 449 107.20 73.88 -86.19
CA LEU A 449 106.33 72.75 -85.91
C LEU A 449 105.76 72.86 -84.50
N THR A 450 104.73 72.07 -84.23
CA THR A 450 104.24 71.76 -82.89
C THR A 450 104.74 70.38 -82.47
N TRP A 451 105.77 70.35 -81.62
CA TRP A 451 106.54 69.15 -81.31
C TRP A 451 106.60 68.86 -79.80
N ASP A 452 107.00 67.64 -79.43
CA ASP A 452 107.15 67.26 -78.02
C ASP A 452 108.20 68.13 -77.32
N GLY A 453 107.95 68.43 -76.05
CA GLY A 453 108.86 69.26 -75.27
C GLY A 453 110.25 68.65 -75.14
N ASN A 454 111.26 69.45 -75.45
CA ASN A 454 112.65 69.14 -75.20
C ASN A 454 113.40 70.38 -74.67
N ASN A 455 114.67 70.23 -74.32
CA ASN A 455 115.52 71.33 -73.83
C ASN A 455 116.41 71.94 -74.93
N GLY A 456 116.14 71.59 -76.20
CA GLY A 456 116.84 72.10 -77.35
C GLY A 456 116.65 73.61 -77.53
N LEU A 457 117.65 74.25 -78.12
CA LEU A 457 117.61 75.69 -78.40
C LEU A 457 116.52 76.08 -79.40
N ASN A 458 116.04 75.12 -80.19
CA ASN A 458 114.98 75.27 -81.18
C ASN A 458 113.57 75.42 -80.61
N GLN A 459 113.38 75.21 -79.30
CA GLN A 459 112.12 75.49 -78.58
C GLN A 459 112.22 76.69 -77.62
N LYS A 460 113.38 77.35 -77.60
CA LYS A 460 113.64 78.49 -76.72
C LYS A 460 113.51 79.78 -77.50
N PHE A 461 112.73 80.70 -76.98
CA PHE A 461 112.41 81.96 -77.61
C PHE A 461 112.76 83.14 -76.71
N LYS A 462 113.15 84.24 -77.34
CA LYS A 462 113.18 85.59 -76.76
C LYS A 462 112.24 86.47 -77.55
N ILE A 463 111.89 87.63 -77.01
CA ILE A 463 111.16 88.64 -77.77
C ILE A 463 111.94 89.93 -77.93
N SER A 464 111.55 90.73 -78.91
CA SER A 464 111.85 92.16 -78.96
C SER A 464 110.51 92.89 -78.95
N LYS A 465 110.18 93.62 -77.86
CA LYS A 465 108.94 94.42 -77.80
C LYS A 465 109.06 95.65 -78.71
N HIS A 466 107.95 96.05 -79.29
CA HIS A 466 107.81 97.31 -80.03
C HIS A 466 107.08 98.37 -79.21
#